data_AF-A0A2H6K570-F1
#
_entry.id   AF-A0A2H6K570-F1
#
_cell.length_a   1.000
_cell.length_b   1.000
_cell.length_c   1.000
_cell.angle_alpha   90.00
_cell.angle_beta   90.00
_cell.angle_gamma   90.00
#
_symmetry.space_group_name_H-M   'P 1'
#
loop_
_entity.id
_entity.type
_entity.pdbx_description
1 polymer ?
#
loop_
_entity_poly.entity_id
_entity_poly.type
_entity_poly.pdbx_seq_one_letter_code
_entity_poly.pdbx_strand_id
1 'polypeptide(L)'
;MGANKILSIIIIVVGLLLIIMPFGYQMFDRASAGADMMADFEPVLTRENVDTFQVHMQTFAGMQEDMNKMLPAFAQAMGMTEDQLNQMIGDQFPQLAKGMQEMDRMGQDFNMVVTVMDNNVENFQKANELPMRNMPWYFIIAGAVVVALGTAQLFVPAKK
;
A
#
# COMPACT_ATOMS: atom_id res chain seq x y z
N MET A 1 4.16 16.07 49.87
CA MET A 1 4.67 16.55 48.57
C MET A 1 3.60 17.45 47.96
N GLY A 2 3.91 18.68 47.56
CA GLY A 2 2.90 19.58 46.97
C GLY A 2 2.39 19.03 45.62
N ALA A 3 1.11 19.25 45.31
CA ALA A 3 0.47 18.75 44.08
C ALA A 3 1.27 19.08 42.80
N ASN A 4 1.90 20.27 42.76
CA ASN A 4 2.74 20.71 41.64
C ASN A 4 3.98 19.82 41.42
N LYS A 5 4.56 19.23 42.49
CA LYS A 5 5.71 18.34 42.37
C LYS A 5 5.31 16.96 41.84
N ILE A 6 4.12 16.47 42.25
CA ILE A 6 3.56 15.22 41.72
C ILE A 6 3.28 15.39 40.22
N LEU A 7 2.69 16.52 39.82
CA LEU A 7 2.43 16.86 38.43
C LEU A 7 3.73 16.90 37.60
N SER A 8 4.79 17.55 38.09
CA SER A 8 6.09 17.58 37.41
C SER A 8 6.70 16.19 37.22
N ILE A 9 6.58 15.30 38.23
CA ILE A 9 7.05 13.92 38.10
C ILE A 9 6.28 13.18 37.00
N ILE A 10 4.95 13.33 36.97
CA ILE A 10 4.13 12.72 35.91
C ILE A 10 4.58 13.20 34.53
N ILE A 11 4.79 14.50 34.36
CA ILE A 11 5.28 15.10 33.10
C ILE A 11 6.64 14.50 32.70
N ILE A 12 7.57 14.40 33.64
CA ILE A 12 8.89 13.80 33.37
C ILE A 12 8.75 12.33 32.96
N VAL A 13 7.92 11.55 33.65
CA VAL A 13 7.69 10.14 33.31
C VAL A 13 7.12 10.01 31.90
N VAL A 14 6.13 10.84 31.53
CA VAL A 14 5.58 10.86 30.17
C VAL A 14 6.65 11.21 29.14
N GLY A 15 7.48 12.22 29.40
CA GLY A 15 8.59 12.58 28.51
C GLY A 15 9.62 11.47 28.35
N LEU A 16 9.97 10.76 29.44
CA LEU A 16 10.86 9.60 29.39
C LEU A 16 10.24 8.44 28.60
N LEU A 17 8.94 8.19 28.74
CA LEU A 17 8.23 7.20 27.94
C LEU A 17 8.30 7.54 26.44
N LEU A 18 8.10 8.82 26.06
CA LEU A 18 8.23 9.26 24.67
C LEU A 18 9.65 9.03 24.09
N ILE A 19 10.69 9.11 24.92
CA ILE A 19 12.07 8.84 24.50
C ILE A 19 12.33 7.33 24.38
N ILE A 20 11.82 6.52 25.31
CA ILE A 20 12.14 5.09 25.39
C ILE A 20 11.28 4.28 24.39
N MET A 21 10.02 4.66 24.18
CA MET A 21 9.09 3.93 23.31
C MET A 21 9.61 3.68 21.89
N PRO A 22 10.24 4.64 21.18
CA PRO A 22 10.81 4.40 19.86
C PRO A 22 11.79 3.22 19.80
N PHE A 23 12.57 3.01 20.86
CA PHE A 23 13.49 1.87 20.96
C PHE A 23 12.73 0.59 21.29
N GLY A 24 11.78 0.64 22.24
CA GLY A 24 10.97 -0.52 22.63
C GLY A 24 10.13 -1.10 21.49
N TYR A 25 9.63 -0.26 20.58
CA TYR A 25 8.85 -0.65 19.42
C TYR A 25 9.68 -0.83 18.13
N GLN A 26 11.01 -0.75 18.21
CA GLN A 26 11.91 -0.86 17.04
C GLN A 26 11.55 0.13 15.92
N MET A 27 11.14 1.34 16.28
CA MET A 27 10.68 2.32 15.29
C MET A 27 11.79 2.75 14.33
N PHE A 28 13.06 2.74 14.74
CA PHE A 28 14.18 3.06 13.85
C PHE A 28 14.28 2.08 12.67
N ASP A 29 14.24 0.78 12.96
CA ASP A 29 14.33 -0.26 11.93
C ASP A 29 13.08 -0.25 11.05
N ARG A 30 11.90 -0.20 11.67
CA ARG A 30 10.61 -0.27 10.95
C ARG A 30 10.35 0.97 10.11
N ALA A 31 10.69 2.16 10.61
CA ALA A 31 10.48 3.39 9.88
C ALA A 31 11.49 3.55 8.73
N SER A 32 12.73 3.06 8.89
CA SER A 32 13.66 2.97 7.76
C SER A 32 13.20 1.97 6.72
N ALA A 33 12.83 0.74 7.12
CA ALA A 33 12.35 -0.28 6.20
C ALA A 33 11.08 0.15 5.46
N GLY A 34 10.17 0.84 6.15
CA GLY A 34 8.99 1.44 5.53
C GLY A 34 9.36 2.52 4.50
N ALA A 35 10.35 3.36 4.78
CA ALA A 35 10.84 4.35 3.83
C ALA A 35 11.53 3.70 2.61
N ASP A 36 12.31 2.63 2.82
CA ASP A 36 12.96 1.88 1.75
C ASP A 36 11.92 1.21 0.84
N MET A 37 10.90 0.57 1.44
CA MET A 37 9.78 0.01 0.69
C MET A 37 9.08 1.08 -0.16
N MET A 38 8.78 2.25 0.40
CA MET A 38 8.13 3.32 -0.36
C MET A 38 9.01 3.81 -1.52
N ALA A 39 10.32 3.95 -1.30
CA ALA A 39 11.26 4.32 -2.36
C ALA A 39 11.34 3.26 -3.48
N ASP A 40 11.24 1.97 -3.15
CA ASP A 40 11.23 0.89 -4.14
C ASP A 40 9.96 0.91 -5.01
N PHE A 41 8.81 1.28 -4.42
CA PHE A 41 7.53 1.38 -5.13
C PHE A 41 7.33 2.70 -5.86
N GLU A 42 8.02 3.77 -5.46
CA GLU A 42 7.94 5.11 -6.08
C GLU A 42 8.06 5.13 -7.60
N PRO A 43 9.06 4.47 -8.23
CA PRO A 43 9.16 4.49 -9.69
C PRO A 43 8.02 3.74 -10.37
N VAL A 44 7.30 2.85 -9.68
CA VAL A 44 6.18 2.09 -10.24
C VAL A 44 4.84 2.81 -10.03
N LEU A 45 4.64 3.38 -8.84
CA LEU A 45 3.41 4.09 -8.45
C LEU A 45 3.47 5.59 -8.80
N THR A 46 3.62 5.86 -10.10
CA THR A 46 3.50 7.22 -10.66
C THR A 46 2.23 7.35 -11.49
N ARG A 47 1.71 8.58 -11.62
CA ARG A 47 0.52 8.82 -12.46
C ARG A 47 0.75 8.37 -13.90
N GLU A 48 1.92 8.70 -14.45
CA GLU A 48 2.33 8.32 -15.81
C GLU A 48 2.34 6.80 -16.02
N ASN A 49 2.91 6.04 -15.07
CA ASN A 49 2.96 4.58 -15.20
C ASN A 49 1.58 3.93 -15.00
N VAL A 50 0.76 4.47 -14.10
CA VAL A 50 -0.63 4.02 -13.94
C VAL A 50 -1.43 4.26 -15.23
N ASP A 51 -1.32 5.44 -15.84
CA ASP A 51 -1.98 5.74 -17.11
C ASP A 51 -1.51 4.78 -18.22
N THR A 52 -0.20 4.47 -18.24
CA THR A 52 0.37 3.48 -19.16
C THR A 52 -0.22 2.07 -18.93
N PHE A 53 -0.36 1.64 -17.67
CA PHE A 53 -0.99 0.35 -17.35
C PHE A 53 -2.48 0.31 -17.73
N GLN A 54 -3.20 1.43 -17.61
CA GLN A 54 -4.59 1.52 -18.06
C GLN A 54 -4.70 1.36 -19.58
N VAL A 55 -3.79 1.98 -20.35
CA VAL A 55 -3.73 1.79 -21.81
C VAL A 55 -3.45 0.32 -22.15
N HIS A 56 -2.52 -0.34 -21.45
CA HIS A 56 -2.29 -1.77 -21.64
C HIS A 56 -3.54 -2.61 -21.34
N MET A 57 -4.33 -2.24 -20.34
CA MET A 57 -5.61 -2.91 -20.07
C MET A 57 -6.64 -2.75 -21.17
N GLN A 58 -6.73 -1.58 -21.79
CA GLN A 58 -7.60 -1.39 -22.95
C GLN A 58 -7.18 -2.29 -24.12
N THR A 59 -5.87 -2.43 -24.36
CA THR A 59 -5.33 -3.34 -25.37
C THR A 59 -5.67 -4.81 -25.06
N PHE A 60 -5.51 -5.25 -23.81
CA PHE A 60 -5.88 -6.60 -23.39
C PHE A 60 -7.39 -6.85 -23.52
N ALA A 61 -8.23 -5.88 -23.15
CA ALA A 61 -9.68 -5.98 -23.31
C ALA A 61 -10.09 -6.10 -24.78
N GLY A 62 -9.45 -5.35 -25.67
CA GLY A 62 -9.66 -5.49 -27.12
C GLY A 62 -9.27 -6.88 -27.64
N MET A 63 -8.13 -7.41 -27.20
CA MET A 63 -7.70 -8.77 -27.56
C MET A 63 -8.68 -9.84 -27.05
N GLN A 64 -9.22 -9.67 -25.85
CA GLN A 64 -10.25 -10.55 -25.29
C GLN A 64 -11.53 -10.50 -26.13
N GLU A 65 -11.96 -9.30 -26.53
CA GLU A 65 -13.13 -9.11 -27.38
C GLU A 65 -12.94 -9.80 -28.75
N ASP A 66 -11.76 -9.68 -29.35
CA ASP A 66 -11.42 -10.34 -30.61
C ASP A 66 -11.43 -11.87 -30.45
N MET A 67 -10.87 -12.40 -29.36
CA MET A 67 -10.93 -13.83 -29.03
C MET A 67 -12.36 -14.34 -28.89
N ASN A 68 -13.21 -13.57 -28.20
CA ASN A 68 -14.63 -13.89 -28.03
C ASN A 68 -15.40 -13.87 -29.35
N LYS A 69 -14.97 -13.08 -30.34
CA LYS A 69 -15.53 -13.10 -31.71
C LYS A 69 -14.99 -14.24 -32.57
N MET A 70 -13.75 -14.69 -32.33
CA MET A 70 -13.14 -15.77 -33.08
C MET A 70 -13.82 -17.13 -32.84
N LEU A 71 -14.25 -17.41 -31.61
CA LEU A 71 -14.91 -18.68 -31.26
C LEU A 71 -16.19 -18.93 -32.10
N PRO A 72 -17.16 -18.00 -32.16
CA PRO A 72 -18.32 -18.11 -33.05
C PRO A 72 -17.95 -18.25 -34.53
N ALA A 73 -16.97 -17.46 -34.99
CA ALA A 73 -16.52 -17.52 -36.39
C ALA A 73 -15.91 -18.88 -36.75
N PHE A 74 -15.15 -19.47 -35.83
CA PHE A 74 -14.58 -20.81 -35.98
C PHE A 74 -15.66 -21.90 -35.95
N ALA A 75 -16.64 -21.79 -35.04
CA ALA A 75 -17.79 -22.70 -35.00
C ALA A 75 -18.55 -22.67 -36.33
N GLN A 76 -18.84 -21.48 -36.85
CA GLN A 76 -19.53 -21.30 -38.13
C GLN A 76 -18.74 -21.88 -39.31
N ALA A 77 -17.42 -21.67 -39.36
CA ALA A 77 -16.55 -22.22 -40.40
C ALA A 77 -16.48 -23.76 -40.38
N MET A 78 -16.61 -24.36 -39.20
CA MET A 78 -16.65 -25.81 -39.00
C MET A 78 -18.06 -26.42 -39.19
N GLY A 79 -19.08 -25.60 -39.44
CA GLY A 79 -20.48 -26.06 -39.50
C GLY A 79 -21.01 -26.56 -38.15
N MET A 80 -20.41 -26.12 -37.05
CA MET A 80 -20.78 -26.48 -35.68
C MET A 80 -21.55 -25.34 -35.02
N THR A 81 -22.36 -25.67 -34.01
CA THR A 81 -22.89 -24.67 -33.07
C THR A 81 -21.82 -24.29 -32.04
N GLU A 82 -21.94 -23.11 -31.42
CA GLU A 82 -21.02 -22.66 -30.36
C GLU A 82 -20.97 -23.66 -29.19
N ASP A 83 -22.11 -24.21 -28.79
CA ASP A 83 -22.18 -25.20 -27.71
C ASP A 83 -21.42 -26.48 -28.05
N GLN A 84 -21.52 -26.95 -29.30
CA GLN A 84 -20.78 -28.13 -29.76
C GLN A 84 -19.27 -27.87 -29.79
N LEU A 85 -18.85 -26.67 -30.20
CA LEU A 85 -17.43 -26.30 -30.17
C LEU A 85 -16.91 -26.20 -28.73
N ASN A 86 -17.67 -25.57 -27.82
CA ASN A 86 -17.29 -25.46 -26.42
C ASN A 86 -17.20 -26.82 -25.73
N GLN A 87 -18.13 -27.74 -26.01
CA GLN A 87 -18.04 -29.14 -25.54
C GLN A 87 -16.81 -29.84 -26.12
N MET A 88 -16.55 -29.70 -27.42
CA MET A 88 -15.37 -30.28 -28.06
C MET A 88 -14.07 -29.76 -27.42
N ILE A 89 -13.97 -28.45 -27.16
CA ILE A 89 -12.80 -27.86 -26.50
C ILE A 89 -12.67 -28.40 -25.06
N GLY A 90 -13.76 -28.49 -24.32
CA GLY A 90 -13.76 -29.04 -22.96
C GLY A 90 -13.30 -30.50 -22.90
N ASP A 91 -13.79 -31.34 -23.80
CA ASP A 91 -13.54 -32.78 -23.79
C ASP A 91 -12.20 -33.16 -24.43
N GLN A 92 -11.88 -32.56 -25.59
CA GLN A 92 -10.70 -32.93 -26.38
C GLN A 92 -9.48 -32.06 -26.08
N PHE A 93 -9.69 -30.82 -25.61
CA PHE A 93 -8.63 -29.85 -25.35
C PHE A 93 -8.74 -29.23 -23.95
N PRO A 94 -8.76 -30.03 -22.86
CA PRO A 94 -9.01 -29.53 -21.49
C PRO A 94 -7.98 -28.49 -21.02
N GLN A 95 -6.75 -28.53 -21.55
CA GLN A 95 -5.73 -27.51 -21.24
C GLN A 95 -6.06 -26.16 -21.89
N LEU A 96 -6.64 -26.16 -23.10
CA LEU A 96 -7.10 -24.94 -23.76
C LEU A 96 -8.30 -24.35 -23.01
N ALA A 97 -9.26 -25.19 -22.61
CA ALA A 97 -10.39 -24.76 -21.79
C ALA A 97 -9.94 -24.10 -20.47
N LYS A 98 -8.96 -24.70 -19.78
CA LYS A 98 -8.35 -24.11 -18.58
C LYS A 98 -7.62 -22.80 -18.87
N GLY A 99 -6.81 -22.77 -19.92
CA GLY A 99 -6.06 -21.58 -20.31
C GLY A 99 -6.96 -20.38 -20.60
N MET A 100 -8.11 -20.59 -21.26
CA MET A 100 -9.10 -19.54 -21.48
C MET A 100 -9.67 -18.99 -20.16
N GLN A 101 -10.02 -19.87 -19.21
CA GLN A 101 -10.51 -19.45 -17.89
C GLN A 101 -9.45 -18.73 -17.05
N GLU A 102 -8.19 -19.18 -17.10
CA GLU A 102 -7.08 -18.55 -16.41
C GLU A 102 -6.77 -17.17 -16.99
N MET A 103 -6.89 -17.01 -18.30
CA MET A 103 -6.69 -15.73 -18.99
C MET A 103 -7.75 -14.70 -18.59
N ASP A 104 -9.03 -15.11 -18.52
CA ASP A 104 -10.12 -14.26 -18.02
C ASP A 104 -9.84 -13.79 -16.59
N ARG A 105 -9.43 -14.74 -15.72
CA ARG A 105 -9.10 -14.44 -14.33
C ARG A 105 -7.91 -13.49 -14.21
N MET A 106 -6.84 -13.73 -14.98
CA MET A 106 -5.66 -12.88 -14.99
C MET A 106 -6.00 -11.45 -15.43
N GLY A 107 -6.87 -11.28 -16.43
CA GLY A 107 -7.37 -9.97 -16.85
C GLY A 107 -8.13 -9.25 -15.74
N GLN A 108 -9.00 -9.96 -15.01
CA GLN A 108 -9.73 -9.41 -13.86
C GLN A 108 -8.79 -8.99 -12.72
N ASP A 109 -7.83 -9.86 -12.36
CA ASP A 109 -6.86 -9.59 -11.30
C ASP A 109 -5.98 -8.39 -11.66
N PHE A 110 -5.49 -8.29 -12.90
CA PHE A 110 -4.70 -7.14 -13.33
C PHE A 110 -5.52 -5.85 -13.34
N ASN A 111 -6.76 -5.89 -13.84
CA ASN A 111 -7.65 -4.73 -13.81
C ASN A 111 -7.91 -4.25 -12.38
N MET A 112 -8.09 -5.18 -11.43
CA MET A 112 -8.23 -4.86 -10.01
C MET A 112 -6.98 -4.14 -9.49
N VAL A 113 -5.79 -4.68 -9.75
CA VAL A 113 -4.53 -4.08 -9.28
C VAL A 113 -4.34 -2.67 -9.85
N VAL A 114 -4.51 -2.48 -11.16
CA VAL A 114 -4.38 -1.16 -11.79
C VAL A 114 -5.41 -0.17 -11.26
N THR A 115 -6.64 -0.62 -11.01
CA THR A 115 -7.69 0.21 -10.40
C THR A 115 -7.31 0.63 -8.98
N VAL A 116 -6.72 -0.25 -8.18
CA VAL A 116 -6.23 0.09 -6.83
C VAL A 116 -5.08 1.10 -6.93
N MET A 117 -4.17 0.93 -7.89
CA MET A 117 -3.09 1.90 -8.14
C MET A 117 -3.65 3.27 -8.52
N ASP A 118 -4.58 3.35 -9.46
CA ASP A 118 -5.21 4.60 -9.90
C ASP A 118 -5.91 5.34 -8.77
N ASN A 119 -6.68 4.62 -7.95
CA ASN A 119 -7.39 5.22 -6.81
C ASN A 119 -6.45 5.70 -5.69
N ASN A 120 -5.21 5.21 -5.63
CA ASN A 120 -4.31 5.45 -4.50
C ASN A 120 -2.97 6.09 -4.86
N VAL A 121 -2.66 6.30 -6.14
CA VAL A 121 -1.36 6.83 -6.57
C VAL A 121 -1.05 8.18 -5.95
N GLU A 122 -2.05 9.07 -5.84
CA GLU A 122 -1.88 10.36 -5.18
C GLU A 122 -1.69 10.24 -3.66
N ASN A 123 -2.39 9.31 -3.02
CA ASN A 123 -2.26 9.06 -1.58
C ASN A 123 -0.88 8.49 -1.26
N PHE A 124 -0.40 7.58 -2.12
CA PHE A 124 0.94 7.03 -2.06
C PHE A 124 2.00 8.13 -2.18
N GLN A 125 1.89 9.01 -3.18
CA GLN A 125 2.83 10.12 -3.37
C GLN A 125 2.90 11.05 -2.16
N LYS A 126 1.73 11.46 -1.63
CA LYS A 126 1.66 12.28 -0.40
C LYS A 126 2.27 11.57 0.81
N ALA A 127 2.08 10.27 0.93
CA ALA A 127 2.68 9.50 2.02
C ALA A 127 4.21 9.36 1.85
N ASN A 128 4.70 9.23 0.62
CA ASN A 128 6.13 9.10 0.31
C ASN A 128 6.92 10.40 0.59
N GLU A 129 6.26 11.56 0.55
CA GLU A 129 6.86 12.84 0.95
C GLU A 129 7.17 12.93 2.44
N LEU A 130 6.55 12.07 3.27
CA LEU A 130 6.77 12.11 4.71
C LEU A 130 8.18 11.59 5.05
N PRO A 131 8.90 12.26 5.96
CA PRO A 131 10.22 11.82 6.38
C PRO A 131 10.12 10.65 7.38
N MET A 132 9.55 9.52 6.94
CA MET A 132 9.28 8.32 7.74
C MET A 132 10.54 7.85 8.48
N ARG A 133 11.70 7.80 7.81
CA ARG A 133 12.98 7.43 8.44
C ARG A 133 13.31 8.29 9.67
N ASN A 134 12.90 9.55 9.68
CA ASN A 134 13.22 10.51 10.74
C ASN A 134 12.13 10.56 11.83
N MET A 135 10.99 9.88 11.66
CA MET A 135 9.87 9.91 12.61
C MET A 135 10.28 9.60 14.07
N PRO A 136 11.11 8.58 14.36
CA PRO A 136 11.55 8.27 15.72
C PRO A 136 12.25 9.44 16.42
N TRP A 137 12.96 10.29 15.68
CA TRP A 137 13.64 11.46 16.24
C TRP A 137 12.67 12.53 16.72
N TYR A 138 11.51 12.71 16.08
CA TYR A 138 10.50 13.65 16.55
C TYR A 138 9.97 13.27 17.95
N PHE A 139 9.78 11.96 18.20
CA PHE A 139 9.39 11.48 19.53
C PHE A 139 10.47 11.75 20.58
N ILE A 140 11.73 11.49 20.25
CA ILE A 140 12.86 11.73 21.16
C ILE A 140 12.99 13.22 21.47
N ILE A 141 12.94 14.09 20.47
CA ILE A 141 13.04 15.55 20.66
C ILE A 141 11.87 16.06 21.49
N ALA A 142 10.64 15.66 21.17
CA ALA A 142 9.46 16.05 21.95
C ALA A 142 9.55 15.57 23.40
N GLY A 143 9.94 14.31 23.61
CA GLY A 143 10.14 13.75 24.94
C GLY A 143 11.24 14.49 25.73
N ALA A 144 12.36 14.83 25.08
CA ALA A 144 13.45 15.58 25.71
C ALA A 144 13.00 16.99 26.14
N VAL A 145 12.20 17.68 25.31
CA VAL A 145 11.61 18.98 25.66
C VAL A 145 10.66 18.84 26.86
N VAL A 146 9.80 17.82 26.87
CA VAL A 146 8.88 17.55 27.99
C VAL A 146 9.63 17.27 29.29
N VAL A 147 10.69 16.46 29.25
CA VAL A 147 11.55 16.20 30.40
C VAL A 147 12.23 17.49 30.88
N ALA A 148 12.79 18.30 29.97
CA ALA A 148 13.44 19.57 30.30
C ALA A 148 12.48 20.55 30.98
N LEU A 149 11.23 20.67 30.49
CA LEU A 149 10.21 21.52 31.11
C LEU A 149 9.78 20.99 32.49
N GLY A 150 9.52 19.69 32.60
CA GLY A 150 9.12 19.06 33.86
C GLY A 150 10.20 19.19 34.95
N THR A 151 11.46 19.01 34.56
CA THR A 151 12.62 19.20 35.46
C THR A 151 12.81 20.66 35.85
N ALA A 152 12.76 21.60 34.90
CA ALA A 152 12.87 23.03 35.20
C ALA A 152 11.80 23.49 36.21
N GLN A 153 10.55 23.02 36.06
CA GLN A 153 9.46 23.34 36.98
C GLN A 153 9.72 22.87 38.42
N LEU A 154 10.49 21.80 38.64
CA LEU A 154 10.86 21.35 39.98
C LEU A 154 11.78 22.35 40.70
N PHE A 155 12.51 23.17 39.96
CA PHE A 155 13.42 24.19 40.47
C PHE A 155 12.80 25.59 40.56
N VAL A 156 11.62 25.82 39.96
CA VAL A 156 10.90 27.09 40.07
C VAL A 156 10.28 27.19 41.47
N PRO A 157 10.64 28.21 42.28
CA PRO A 157 10.04 28.39 43.59
C PRO A 157 8.55 28.69 43.45
N ALA A 158 7.70 28.01 44.24
CA ALA A 158 6.28 28.29 44.28
C ALA A 158 6.08 29.77 44.69
N LYS A 159 5.42 30.56 43.85
CA LYS A 159 4.93 31.88 44.29
C LYS A 159 3.98 31.63 45.47
N LYS A 160 4.36 32.16 46.63
CA LYS A 160 3.53 32.17 47.85
C LYS A 160 2.24 32.93 47.62
#